data_AF-A0A2V5UWB9-F1
#
_entry.id   AF-A0A2V5UWB9-F1
#
_cell.length_a   1.000
_cell.length_b   1.000
_cell.length_c   1.000
_cell.angle_alpha   90.00
_cell.angle_beta   90.00
_cell.angle_gamma   90.00
#
_symmetry.space_group_name_H-M   'P 1'
#
loop_
_entity.id
_entity.type
_entity.pdbx_description
1 polymer ?
#
loop_
_entity_poly.entity_id
_entity_poly.type
_entity_poly.pdbx_seq_one_letter_code
_entity_poly.pdbx_strand_id
1 'polypeptide(L)'
;MKIVLGIALLLSLSIFNASATPHDDKFQKIAHDYIEQYLQANPEEATELGDHRFDGRLTDYSPEVRAKKLATQKEFREKLNAIDGSKVTGANNVDFRILKENIDYKIFQAEELKEPDWNPLVYNQSLANSLYLLVARDFASPEKRIPNLRQRMEGIPRVIAQAKANLQHPPRVHTETAIEQTQGAISLVREGLAPLLDRMPQMKKELAPLQEKTAAALEDYKKWLEKDLLPRSDGDFRIGADKFRKKLRFALASDLSMEEIMKRAQLDLQQTQTAIYETALPLYKKHFPQADPASLAGKKEVTAAVLDKLSEQHPDDNTIVGYAQKIVGEATDFVRSHNLVTIPATPLDVIVMPEFKRGQAIAYCDASGPLEKNGKTFFAVAPTPNDWSKQRKESFFREYNNYMVRDLSVHEAMPGHYLQLAHANEFRAPTLVRAIFQSGTFIEGWAVYCEQMMAEQGYGGPEVKMQQLKMRLRAICNAILDQRIHAGNMSEQEAMDLMIKEGYQQEGEAVAKWKRARLTSTQLSTYFVGVTEHLDLRAAAEKKLGKDFDLKKYNDQVISYGSPPVKYVRELMGL
;
A
#
# COMPACT_ATOMS: atom_id res chain seq x y z
N MET A 1 -61.46 0.22 31.75
CA MET A 1 -60.64 -0.81 31.09
C MET A 1 -61.18 -1.03 29.67
N LYS A 2 -60.66 -0.30 28.67
CA LYS A 2 -60.87 -0.55 27.24
C LYS A 2 -59.56 -0.18 26.54
N ILE A 3 -58.89 -1.21 26.03
CA ILE A 3 -57.62 -1.13 25.32
C ILE A 3 -57.92 -0.67 23.89
N VAL A 4 -57.29 0.43 23.47
CA VAL A 4 -57.27 0.88 22.07
C VAL A 4 -55.97 0.37 21.47
N LEU A 5 -56.06 -0.62 20.56
CA LEU A 5 -54.96 -1.08 19.73
C LEU A 5 -54.63 0.01 18.70
N GLY A 6 -53.45 0.62 18.83
CA GLY A 6 -52.85 1.45 17.79
C GLY A 6 -52.09 0.56 16.80
N ILE A 7 -52.50 0.58 15.53
CA ILE A 7 -51.82 -0.08 14.41
C ILE A 7 -50.55 0.72 14.09
N ALA A 8 -49.39 0.15 14.35
CA ALA A 8 -48.11 0.68 13.88
C ALA A 8 -47.90 0.28 12.41
N LEU A 9 -47.87 1.27 11.52
CA LEU A 9 -47.52 1.08 10.11
C LEU A 9 -46.00 0.91 9.99
N LEU A 10 -45.54 -0.33 9.86
CA LEU A 10 -44.16 -0.63 9.48
C LEU A 10 -44.02 -0.40 7.97
N LEU A 11 -43.37 0.70 7.59
CA LEU A 11 -42.84 0.91 6.24
C LEU A 11 -41.66 -0.04 6.04
N SER A 12 -41.94 -1.24 5.54
CA SER A 12 -40.92 -2.14 5.00
C SER A 12 -40.36 -1.52 3.72
N LEU A 13 -39.12 -1.02 3.78
CA LEU A 13 -38.29 -0.81 2.59
C LEU A 13 -38.07 -2.18 1.95
N SER A 14 -38.88 -2.51 0.95
CA SER A 14 -38.67 -3.66 0.07
C SER A 14 -37.36 -3.46 -0.68
N ILE A 15 -36.27 -4.03 -0.16
CA ILE A 15 -35.07 -4.28 -0.95
C ILE A 15 -35.50 -5.29 -2.00
N PHE A 16 -35.69 -4.84 -3.24
CA PHE A 16 -35.79 -5.74 -4.38
C PHE A 16 -34.47 -6.54 -4.42
N ASN A 17 -34.50 -7.78 -3.93
CA ASN A 17 -33.52 -8.78 -4.33
C ASN A 17 -33.74 -9.02 -5.82
N ALA A 18 -33.13 -8.19 -6.67
CA ALA A 18 -33.08 -8.42 -8.10
C ALA A 18 -32.50 -9.83 -8.30
N SER A 19 -33.31 -10.73 -8.87
CA SER A 19 -32.86 -12.09 -9.17
C SER A 19 -31.69 -12.01 -10.15
N ALA A 20 -30.63 -12.80 -9.91
CA ALA A 20 -29.46 -12.84 -10.77
C ALA A 20 -29.89 -13.03 -12.25
N THR A 21 -29.41 -12.15 -13.12
CA THR A 21 -29.71 -12.26 -14.55
C THR A 21 -28.84 -13.36 -15.19
N PRO A 22 -29.22 -13.92 -16.35
CA PRO A 22 -28.33 -14.83 -17.09
C PRO A 22 -26.96 -14.21 -17.43
N HIS A 23 -26.87 -12.88 -17.52
CA HIS A 23 -25.62 -12.16 -17.71
C HIS A 23 -24.76 -12.15 -16.44
N ASP A 24 -25.39 -12.01 -15.27
CA ASP A 24 -24.73 -12.12 -13.96
C ASP A 24 -24.16 -13.53 -13.75
N ASP A 25 -24.94 -14.57 -14.00
CA ASP A 25 -24.47 -15.97 -13.87
C ASP A 25 -23.30 -16.27 -14.80
N LYS A 26 -23.39 -15.81 -16.06
CA LYS A 26 -22.31 -15.95 -17.05
C LYS A 26 -21.05 -15.22 -16.60
N PHE A 27 -21.18 -13.99 -16.09
CA PHE A 27 -20.06 -13.23 -15.56
C PHE A 27 -19.43 -13.92 -14.36
N GLN A 28 -20.23 -14.31 -13.36
CA GLN A 28 -19.74 -14.95 -12.14
C GLN A 28 -18.94 -16.22 -12.45
N LYS A 29 -19.41 -17.04 -13.41
CA LYS A 29 -18.68 -18.21 -13.88
C LYS A 29 -17.32 -17.82 -14.49
N ILE A 30 -17.30 -16.82 -15.38
CA ILE A 30 -16.04 -16.35 -15.99
C ILE A 30 -15.08 -15.79 -14.95
N ALA A 31 -15.58 -15.02 -13.98
CA ALA A 31 -14.78 -14.46 -12.90
C ALA A 31 -14.19 -15.57 -12.01
N HIS A 32 -14.99 -16.57 -11.64
CA HIS A 32 -14.54 -17.75 -10.91
C HIS A 32 -13.42 -18.49 -11.67
N ASP A 33 -13.67 -18.84 -12.94
CA ASP A 33 -12.71 -19.59 -13.76
C ASP A 33 -11.40 -18.82 -13.97
N TYR A 34 -11.47 -17.49 -14.09
CA TYR A 34 -10.30 -16.63 -14.18
C TYR A 34 -9.51 -16.61 -12.87
N ILE A 35 -10.20 -16.42 -11.73
CA ILE A 35 -9.58 -16.34 -10.41
C ILE A 35 -8.84 -17.65 -10.07
N GLU A 36 -9.45 -18.80 -10.33
CA GLU A 36 -8.80 -20.10 -10.10
C GLU A 36 -7.51 -20.24 -10.93
N GLN A 37 -7.55 -19.84 -12.21
CA GLN A 37 -6.35 -19.86 -13.05
C GLN A 37 -5.32 -18.81 -12.62
N TYR A 38 -5.77 -17.65 -12.15
CA TYR A 38 -4.91 -16.58 -11.65
C TYR A 38 -4.11 -17.02 -10.43
N LEU A 39 -4.77 -17.58 -9.42
CA LEU A 39 -4.15 -18.06 -8.19
C LEU A 39 -3.17 -19.21 -8.48
N GLN A 40 -3.55 -20.14 -9.36
CA GLN A 40 -2.68 -21.25 -9.76
C GLN A 40 -1.43 -20.77 -10.53
N ALA A 41 -1.55 -19.69 -11.31
CA ALA A 41 -0.49 -19.14 -12.13
C ALA A 41 0.45 -18.20 -11.35
N ASN A 42 0.02 -17.66 -10.21
CA ASN A 42 0.76 -16.73 -9.37
C ASN A 42 0.81 -17.24 -7.92
N PRO A 43 1.55 -18.33 -7.66
CA PRO A 43 1.47 -19.05 -6.38
C PRO A 43 1.95 -18.24 -5.19
N GLU A 44 2.90 -17.32 -5.36
CA GLU A 44 3.34 -16.43 -4.28
C GLU A 44 2.25 -15.42 -3.89
N GLU A 45 1.56 -14.84 -4.88
CA GLU A 45 0.44 -13.92 -4.66
C GLU A 45 -0.77 -14.66 -4.07
N ALA A 46 -1.00 -15.92 -4.46
CA ALA A 46 -2.00 -16.77 -3.81
C ALA A 46 -1.71 -16.94 -2.31
N THR A 47 -0.46 -17.19 -1.92
CA THR A 47 -0.06 -17.22 -0.49
C THR A 47 -0.33 -15.88 0.20
N GLU A 48 0.00 -14.75 -0.42
CA GLU A 48 -0.27 -13.41 0.15
C GLU A 48 -1.75 -13.15 0.36
N LEU A 49 -2.58 -13.61 -0.58
CA LEU A 49 -4.04 -13.49 -0.50
C LEU A 49 -4.66 -14.41 0.54
N GLY A 50 -3.95 -15.45 1.02
CA GLY A 50 -4.44 -16.45 1.97
C GLY A 50 -4.90 -17.77 1.32
N ASP A 51 -4.61 -18.00 0.04
CA ASP A 51 -4.83 -19.28 -0.63
C ASP A 51 -3.56 -20.16 -0.58
N HIS A 52 -3.57 -21.08 0.37
CA HIS A 52 -2.44 -21.96 0.66
C HIS A 52 -2.35 -23.23 -0.20
N ARG A 53 -3.18 -23.38 -1.25
CA ARG A 53 -3.14 -24.55 -2.15
C ARG A 53 -1.84 -24.65 -2.95
N PHE A 54 -1.10 -23.55 -3.09
CA PHE A 54 0.07 -23.45 -3.97
C PHE A 54 1.36 -23.01 -3.26
N ASP A 55 1.40 -23.05 -1.92
CA ASP A 55 2.50 -22.55 -1.10
C ASP A 55 3.89 -23.14 -1.43
N GLY A 56 3.95 -24.36 -1.95
CA GLY A 56 5.23 -24.98 -2.34
C GLY A 56 5.76 -24.54 -3.72
N ARG A 57 4.98 -23.79 -4.50
CA ARG A 57 5.32 -23.42 -5.87
C ARG A 57 5.93 -22.02 -5.95
N LEU A 58 6.74 -21.82 -6.98
CA LEU A 58 7.28 -20.52 -7.40
C LEU A 58 6.83 -20.20 -8.83
N THR A 59 6.67 -18.91 -9.11
CA THR A 59 6.39 -18.40 -10.44
C THR A 59 7.42 -18.91 -11.45
N ASP A 60 6.94 -19.28 -12.64
CA ASP A 60 7.77 -19.68 -13.77
C ASP A 60 7.87 -18.51 -14.76
N TYR A 61 9.09 -18.02 -14.94
CA TYR A 61 9.44 -16.86 -15.76
C TYR A 61 9.94 -17.25 -17.16
N SER A 62 9.81 -18.53 -17.56
CA SER A 62 10.17 -18.97 -18.91
C SER A 62 9.33 -18.27 -19.99
N PRO A 63 9.89 -18.03 -21.19
CA PRO A 63 9.16 -17.44 -22.30
C PRO A 63 7.85 -18.18 -22.63
N GLU A 64 7.85 -19.51 -22.55
CA GLU A 64 6.69 -20.36 -22.86
C GLU A 64 5.55 -20.13 -21.87
N VAL A 65 5.85 -20.12 -20.56
CA VAL A 65 4.83 -19.88 -19.53
C VAL A 65 4.33 -18.44 -19.59
N ARG A 66 5.20 -17.46 -19.85
CA ARG A 66 4.79 -16.06 -20.03
C ARG A 66 3.88 -15.87 -21.24
N ALA A 67 4.19 -16.51 -22.37
CA ALA A 67 3.35 -16.50 -23.56
C ALA A 67 1.98 -17.15 -23.28
N LYS A 68 1.97 -18.28 -22.55
CA LYS A 68 0.73 -18.93 -22.11
C LYS A 68 -0.11 -18.03 -21.21
N LYS A 69 0.51 -17.38 -20.20
CA LYS A 69 -0.17 -16.41 -19.33
C LYS A 69 -0.82 -15.30 -20.16
N LEU A 70 -0.09 -14.70 -21.11
CA LEU A 70 -0.63 -13.65 -21.99
C LEU A 70 -1.80 -14.17 -22.86
N ALA A 71 -1.69 -15.37 -23.42
CA ALA A 71 -2.77 -15.98 -24.19
C ALA A 71 -4.04 -16.19 -23.35
N THR A 72 -3.89 -16.68 -22.11
CA THR A 72 -4.99 -16.81 -21.16
C THR A 72 -5.63 -15.46 -20.84
N GLN A 73 -4.84 -14.41 -20.60
CA GLN A 73 -5.38 -13.06 -20.37
C GLN A 73 -6.23 -12.58 -21.55
N LYS A 74 -5.74 -12.76 -22.79
CA LYS A 74 -6.48 -12.40 -24.02
C LYS A 74 -7.75 -13.23 -24.17
N GLU A 75 -7.71 -14.52 -23.90
CA GLU A 75 -8.89 -15.40 -23.94
C GLU A 75 -9.99 -14.92 -22.98
N PHE A 76 -9.64 -14.62 -21.73
CA PHE A 76 -10.61 -14.12 -20.76
C PHE A 76 -11.12 -12.72 -21.09
N ARG A 77 -10.29 -11.86 -21.67
CA ARG A 77 -10.75 -10.57 -22.22
C ARG A 77 -11.83 -10.76 -23.28
N GLU A 78 -11.65 -11.68 -24.21
CA GLU A 78 -12.67 -11.96 -25.24
C GLU A 78 -13.95 -12.56 -24.63
N LYS A 79 -13.83 -13.46 -23.65
CA LYS A 79 -15.00 -13.99 -22.91
C LYS A 79 -15.81 -12.89 -22.23
N LEU A 80 -15.15 -11.91 -21.61
CA LEU A 80 -15.80 -10.75 -20.98
C LEU A 80 -16.40 -9.79 -22.02
N ASN A 81 -15.71 -9.54 -23.14
CA ASN A 81 -16.24 -8.71 -24.23
C ASN A 81 -17.49 -9.32 -24.89
N ALA A 82 -17.66 -10.65 -24.83
CA ALA A 82 -18.86 -11.34 -25.29
C ALA A 82 -20.05 -11.25 -24.32
N ILE A 83 -19.93 -10.53 -23.21
CA ILE A 83 -21.04 -10.17 -22.32
C ILE A 83 -21.46 -8.74 -22.65
N ASP A 84 -22.76 -8.53 -22.83
CA ASP A 84 -23.34 -7.19 -22.82
C ASP A 84 -23.25 -6.62 -21.40
N GLY A 85 -22.19 -5.86 -21.12
CA GLY A 85 -21.89 -5.31 -19.80
C GLY A 85 -22.98 -4.37 -19.26
N SER A 86 -23.82 -3.80 -20.12
CA SER A 86 -24.96 -2.98 -19.70
C SER A 86 -26.06 -3.78 -19.00
N LYS A 87 -26.05 -5.10 -19.17
CA LYS A 87 -27.01 -6.05 -18.57
C LYS A 87 -26.49 -6.74 -17.31
N VAL A 88 -25.23 -6.52 -16.93
CA VAL A 88 -24.67 -7.01 -15.67
C VAL A 88 -25.13 -6.06 -14.56
N THR A 89 -25.70 -6.60 -13.48
CA THR A 89 -26.47 -5.80 -12.51
C THR A 89 -25.78 -5.69 -11.16
N GLY A 90 -26.13 -4.65 -10.39
CA GLY A 90 -25.72 -4.46 -9.01
C GLY A 90 -24.21 -4.62 -8.78
N ALA A 91 -23.85 -5.39 -7.75
CA ALA A 91 -22.47 -5.67 -7.37
C ALA A 91 -21.64 -6.35 -8.49
N ASN A 92 -22.28 -7.15 -9.36
CA ASN A 92 -21.57 -7.81 -10.46
C ASN A 92 -21.08 -6.79 -11.50
N ASN A 93 -21.77 -5.66 -11.67
CA ASN A 93 -21.38 -4.66 -12.67
C ASN A 93 -20.02 -4.02 -12.34
N VAL A 94 -19.81 -3.72 -11.06
CA VAL A 94 -18.54 -3.19 -10.55
C VAL A 94 -17.46 -4.25 -10.67
N ASP A 95 -17.72 -5.48 -10.23
CA ASP A 95 -16.77 -6.60 -10.34
C ASP A 95 -16.40 -6.87 -11.82
N PHE A 96 -17.36 -6.78 -12.75
CA PHE A 96 -17.12 -6.96 -14.18
C PHE A 96 -16.12 -5.93 -14.73
N ARG A 97 -16.30 -4.66 -14.39
CA ARG A 97 -15.41 -3.58 -14.84
C ARG A 97 -14.03 -3.69 -14.21
N ILE A 98 -13.94 -3.98 -12.91
CA ILE A 98 -12.67 -4.18 -12.20
C ILE A 98 -11.89 -5.35 -12.84
N LEU A 99 -12.55 -6.48 -13.09
CA LEU A 99 -11.90 -7.64 -13.67
C LEU A 99 -11.39 -7.33 -15.09
N LYS A 100 -12.19 -6.65 -15.90
CA LYS A 100 -11.79 -6.24 -17.25
C LYS A 100 -10.59 -5.29 -17.22
N GLU A 101 -10.61 -4.26 -16.38
CA GLU A 101 -9.48 -3.33 -16.22
C GLU A 101 -8.20 -4.05 -15.77
N ASN A 102 -8.31 -5.02 -14.86
CA ASN A 102 -7.17 -5.81 -14.39
C ASN A 102 -6.59 -6.72 -15.47
N ILE A 103 -7.43 -7.41 -16.26
CA ILE A 103 -6.96 -8.23 -17.38
C ILE A 103 -6.23 -7.37 -18.42
N ASP A 104 -6.81 -6.22 -18.78
CA ASP A 104 -6.17 -5.27 -19.69
C ASP A 104 -4.83 -4.76 -19.14
N TYR A 105 -4.73 -4.55 -17.82
CA TYR A 105 -3.46 -4.16 -17.21
C TYR A 105 -2.41 -5.28 -17.29
N LYS A 106 -2.78 -6.54 -17.02
CA LYS A 106 -1.85 -7.69 -17.16
C LYS A 106 -1.38 -7.86 -18.61
N ILE A 107 -2.24 -7.62 -19.59
CA ILE A 107 -1.85 -7.62 -21.02
C ILE A 107 -0.85 -6.49 -21.30
N PHE A 108 -1.14 -5.27 -20.86
CA PHE A 108 -0.22 -4.12 -21.00
C PHE A 108 1.15 -4.38 -20.34
N GLN A 109 1.17 -4.97 -19.14
CA GLN A 109 2.41 -5.37 -18.47
C GLN A 109 3.22 -6.35 -19.31
N ALA A 110 2.57 -7.36 -19.90
CA ALA A 110 3.23 -8.39 -20.70
C ALA A 110 3.69 -7.90 -22.08
N GLU A 111 2.97 -6.98 -22.71
CA GLU A 111 3.23 -6.54 -24.09
C GLU A 111 4.06 -5.26 -24.20
N GLU A 112 3.88 -4.31 -23.28
CA GLU A 112 4.48 -2.96 -23.40
C GLU A 112 5.52 -2.66 -22.31
N LEU A 113 5.25 -3.06 -21.05
CA LEU A 113 6.20 -2.83 -19.95
C LEU A 113 7.32 -3.86 -19.94
N LYS A 114 6.98 -5.15 -20.10
CA LYS A 114 7.93 -6.28 -20.16
C LYS A 114 8.94 -6.28 -19.01
N GLU A 115 8.49 -5.95 -17.81
CA GLU A 115 9.36 -5.83 -16.62
C GLU A 115 10.25 -7.08 -16.38
N PRO A 116 9.84 -8.34 -16.64
CA PRO A 116 10.75 -9.48 -16.55
C PRO A 116 12.00 -9.42 -17.44
N ASP A 117 11.97 -8.67 -18.54
CA ASP A 117 13.08 -8.61 -19.51
C ASP A 117 14.19 -7.62 -19.06
N TRP A 118 13.86 -6.69 -18.15
CA TRP A 118 14.79 -5.61 -17.79
C TRP A 118 14.78 -5.24 -16.30
N ASN A 119 13.80 -5.65 -15.49
CA ASN A 119 13.72 -5.28 -14.08
C ASN A 119 14.15 -6.45 -13.19
N PRO A 120 15.38 -6.47 -12.65
CA PRO A 120 15.85 -7.57 -11.80
C PRO A 120 15.06 -7.70 -10.49
N LEU A 121 14.34 -6.65 -10.05
CA LEU A 121 13.58 -6.66 -8.80
C LEU A 121 12.35 -7.55 -8.86
N VAL A 122 11.78 -7.82 -10.04
CA VAL A 122 10.57 -8.67 -10.16
C VAL A 122 10.84 -10.13 -9.76
N TYR A 123 12.10 -10.56 -9.79
CA TYR A 123 12.51 -11.91 -9.38
C TYR A 123 12.63 -12.03 -7.86
N ASN A 124 12.78 -10.92 -7.13
CA ASN A 124 12.91 -10.94 -5.69
C ASN A 124 11.64 -11.46 -4.97
N GLN A 125 10.48 -11.37 -5.63
CA GLN A 125 9.25 -11.99 -5.15
C GLN A 125 9.44 -13.49 -4.92
N SER A 126 10.03 -14.21 -5.88
CA SER A 126 10.30 -15.64 -5.76
C SER A 126 11.57 -15.96 -4.97
N LEU A 127 12.59 -15.10 -4.99
CA LEU A 127 13.90 -15.37 -4.37
C LEU A 127 13.94 -15.11 -2.86
N ALA A 128 13.13 -14.18 -2.36
CA ALA A 128 13.14 -13.78 -0.95
C ALA A 128 11.74 -13.73 -0.35
N ASN A 129 10.84 -12.94 -0.94
CA ASN A 129 9.52 -12.69 -0.35
C ASN A 129 8.70 -13.99 -0.21
N SER A 130 8.80 -14.90 -1.19
CA SER A 130 8.19 -16.22 -1.15
C SER A 130 8.57 -17.04 0.09
N LEU A 131 9.82 -16.98 0.56
CA LEU A 131 10.26 -17.69 1.76
C LEU A 131 9.74 -16.98 3.01
N TYR A 132 9.81 -15.65 3.00
CA TYR A 132 9.37 -14.82 4.10
C TYR A 132 7.88 -15.03 4.44
N LEU A 133 7.01 -15.11 3.44
CA LEU A 133 5.57 -15.32 3.62
C LEU A 133 5.24 -16.58 4.43
N LEU A 134 6.02 -17.65 4.26
CA LEU A 134 5.82 -18.90 5.00
C LEU A 134 6.32 -18.82 6.44
N VAL A 135 7.21 -17.88 6.76
CA VAL A 135 7.78 -17.70 8.10
C VAL A 135 6.96 -16.70 8.93
N ALA A 136 6.64 -15.54 8.36
CA ALA A 136 6.01 -14.44 9.09
C ALA A 136 4.57 -14.71 9.53
N ARG A 137 3.83 -15.54 8.79
CA ARG A 137 2.41 -15.78 9.05
C ARG A 137 2.20 -17.17 9.65
N ASP A 138 1.42 -17.26 10.73
CA ASP A 138 1.07 -18.51 11.43
C ASP A 138 -0.27 -19.08 10.94
N PHE A 139 -0.46 -19.15 9.61
CA PHE A 139 -1.70 -19.64 8.99
C PHE A 139 -1.88 -21.17 9.08
N ALA A 140 -0.80 -21.89 9.37
CA ALA A 140 -0.78 -23.34 9.53
C ALA A 140 0.34 -23.78 10.48
N SER A 141 0.29 -25.03 10.95
CA SER A 141 1.35 -25.57 11.82
C SER A 141 2.71 -25.63 11.10
N PRO A 142 3.85 -25.57 11.81
CA PRO A 142 5.17 -25.70 11.22
C PRO A 142 5.35 -26.96 10.36
N GLU A 143 4.75 -28.09 10.73
CA GLU A 143 4.79 -29.36 9.99
C GLU A 143 4.19 -29.24 8.59
N LYS A 144 3.22 -28.33 8.40
CA LYS A 144 2.61 -28.06 7.09
C LYS A 144 3.39 -27.01 6.29
N ARG A 145 3.99 -26.02 6.96
CA ARG A 145 4.68 -24.91 6.29
C ARG A 145 6.11 -25.24 5.86
N ILE A 146 6.86 -25.99 6.66
CA ILE A 146 8.26 -26.33 6.37
C ILE A 146 8.43 -27.14 5.06
N PRO A 147 7.55 -28.11 4.72
CA PRO A 147 7.62 -28.77 3.43
C PRO A 147 7.46 -27.82 2.23
N ASN A 148 6.56 -26.83 2.34
CA ASN A 148 6.39 -25.80 1.30
C ASN A 148 7.64 -24.91 1.19
N LEU A 149 8.24 -24.55 2.32
CA LEU A 149 9.49 -23.80 2.38
C LEU A 149 10.63 -24.56 1.70
N ARG A 150 10.73 -25.88 1.92
CA ARG A 150 11.68 -26.77 1.23
C ARG A 150 11.48 -26.71 -0.29
N GLN A 151 10.25 -26.87 -0.77
CA GLN A 151 9.95 -26.85 -2.20
C GLN A 151 10.28 -25.50 -2.85
N ARG A 152 10.00 -24.37 -2.18
CA ARG A 152 10.41 -23.04 -2.66
C ARG A 152 11.92 -22.92 -2.77
N MET A 153 12.67 -23.34 -1.74
CA MET A 153 14.15 -23.32 -1.79
C MET A 153 14.72 -24.22 -2.90
N GLU A 154 14.14 -25.40 -3.13
CA GLU A 154 14.51 -26.28 -4.25
C GLU A 154 14.24 -25.62 -5.62
N GLY A 155 13.22 -24.77 -5.72
CA GLY A 155 12.86 -24.04 -6.94
C GLY A 155 13.67 -22.77 -7.22
N ILE A 156 14.36 -22.19 -6.22
CA ILE A 156 15.12 -20.93 -6.38
C ILE A 156 16.18 -21.00 -7.50
N PRO A 157 16.99 -22.07 -7.63
CA PRO A 157 17.96 -22.18 -8.72
C PRO A 157 17.33 -22.08 -10.12
N ARG A 158 16.11 -22.60 -10.32
CA ARG A 158 15.37 -22.46 -11.59
C ARG A 158 15.03 -21.00 -11.85
N VAL A 159 14.53 -20.28 -10.84
CA VAL A 159 14.18 -18.86 -10.97
C VAL A 159 15.43 -18.02 -11.29
N ILE A 160 16.55 -18.30 -10.63
CA ILE A 160 17.85 -17.65 -10.93
C ILE A 160 18.24 -17.86 -12.40
N ALA A 161 18.14 -19.09 -12.91
CA ALA A 161 18.47 -19.39 -14.30
C ALA A 161 17.57 -18.61 -15.28
N GLN A 162 16.27 -18.53 -14.99
CA GLN A 162 15.31 -17.76 -15.80
C GLN A 162 15.58 -16.25 -15.74
N ALA A 163 15.93 -15.72 -14.55
CA ALA A 163 16.33 -14.32 -14.40
C ALA A 163 17.54 -13.99 -15.27
N LYS A 164 18.59 -14.81 -15.21
CA LYS A 164 19.81 -14.64 -16.04
C LYS A 164 19.52 -14.71 -17.54
N ALA A 165 18.58 -15.55 -17.96
CA ALA A 165 18.19 -15.71 -19.36
C ALA A 165 17.34 -14.53 -19.88
N ASN A 166 16.48 -13.97 -19.04
CA ASN A 166 15.57 -12.90 -19.43
C ASN A 166 16.21 -11.50 -19.36
N LEU A 167 17.06 -11.23 -18.36
CA LEU A 167 17.55 -9.88 -18.04
C LEU A 167 18.59 -9.37 -19.04
N GLN A 168 18.24 -8.27 -19.72
CA GLN A 168 19.07 -7.62 -20.73
C GLN A 168 19.75 -6.35 -20.19
N HIS A 169 19.15 -5.18 -20.46
CA HIS A 169 19.68 -3.84 -20.20
C HIS A 169 18.85 -3.11 -19.12
N PRO A 170 18.94 -3.54 -17.86
CA PRO A 170 18.24 -2.89 -16.74
C PRO A 170 18.79 -1.47 -16.52
N PRO A 171 18.01 -0.56 -15.91
CA PRO A 171 18.58 0.65 -15.35
C PRO A 171 19.50 0.34 -14.18
N ARG A 172 20.67 1.00 -14.12
CA ARG A 172 21.70 0.78 -13.10
C ARG A 172 21.17 0.70 -11.68
N VAL A 173 20.32 1.65 -11.29
CA VAL A 173 19.72 1.73 -9.94
C VAL A 173 18.90 0.49 -9.57
N HIS A 174 18.26 -0.17 -10.55
CA HIS A 174 17.52 -1.41 -10.31
C HIS A 174 18.47 -2.58 -10.06
N THR A 175 19.57 -2.67 -10.83
CA THR A 175 20.59 -3.70 -10.62
C THR A 175 21.30 -3.54 -9.29
N GLU A 176 21.70 -2.31 -8.92
CA GLU A 176 22.31 -2.00 -7.63
C GLU A 176 21.36 -2.37 -6.48
N THR A 177 20.08 -2.03 -6.60
CA THR A 177 19.07 -2.41 -5.60
C THR A 177 18.84 -3.92 -5.56
N ALA A 178 18.90 -4.63 -6.71
CA ALA A 178 18.77 -6.08 -6.75
C ALA A 178 19.96 -6.78 -6.07
N ILE A 179 21.17 -6.22 -6.17
CA ILE A 179 22.36 -6.72 -5.47
C ILE A 179 22.16 -6.59 -3.95
N GLU A 180 21.69 -5.43 -3.48
CA GLU A 180 21.35 -5.19 -2.07
C GLU A 180 20.26 -6.17 -1.58
N GLN A 181 19.16 -6.31 -2.33
CA GLN A 181 18.06 -7.20 -1.96
C GLN A 181 18.46 -8.69 -1.99
N THR A 182 19.34 -9.09 -2.92
CA THR A 182 19.87 -10.46 -2.96
C THR A 182 20.74 -10.74 -1.74
N GLN A 183 21.49 -9.76 -1.24
CA GLN A 183 22.18 -9.89 0.04
C GLN A 183 21.20 -10.13 1.20
N GLY A 184 20.09 -9.38 1.24
CA GLY A 184 19.02 -9.60 2.21
C GLY A 184 18.39 -10.99 2.09
N ALA A 185 18.22 -11.51 0.88
CA ALA A 185 17.72 -12.86 0.62
C ALA A 185 18.66 -13.95 1.18
N ILE A 186 19.98 -13.76 1.04
CA ILE A 186 21.00 -14.66 1.61
C ILE A 186 20.88 -14.70 3.14
N SER A 187 20.79 -13.53 3.79
CA SER A 187 20.60 -13.43 5.24
C SER A 187 19.27 -14.05 5.69
N LEU A 188 18.18 -13.85 4.94
CA LEU A 188 16.89 -14.50 5.20
C LEU A 188 17.02 -16.02 5.20
N VAL A 189 17.66 -16.62 4.19
CA VAL A 189 17.83 -18.08 4.07
C VAL A 189 18.66 -18.66 5.22
N ARG A 190 19.74 -17.98 5.62
CA ARG A 190 20.64 -18.47 6.67
C ARG A 190 20.07 -18.28 8.08
N GLU A 191 19.48 -17.12 8.33
CA GLU A 191 19.14 -16.67 9.70
C GLU A 191 17.64 -16.41 9.85
N GLY A 192 17.03 -15.73 8.87
CA GLY A 192 15.63 -15.30 8.96
C GLY A 192 14.59 -16.41 8.95
N LEU A 193 14.95 -17.66 8.65
CA LEU A 193 14.06 -18.83 8.75
C LEU A 193 13.94 -19.39 10.18
N ALA A 194 14.81 -18.97 11.11
CA ALA A 194 14.87 -19.50 12.48
C ALA A 194 13.54 -19.45 13.25
N PRO A 195 12.72 -18.38 13.19
CA PRO A 195 11.44 -18.32 13.93
C PRO A 195 10.47 -19.47 13.61
N LEU A 196 10.54 -20.01 12.39
CA LEU A 196 9.76 -21.19 12.00
C LEU A 196 10.51 -22.49 12.31
N LEU A 197 11.80 -22.56 11.96
CA LEU A 197 12.57 -23.81 12.03
C LEU A 197 12.93 -24.23 13.46
N ASP A 198 13.11 -23.29 14.39
CA ASP A 198 13.43 -23.60 15.79
C ASP A 198 12.30 -24.31 16.52
N ARG A 199 11.06 -24.18 16.01
CA ARG A 199 9.89 -24.94 16.49
C ARG A 199 9.97 -26.42 16.11
N MET A 200 10.79 -26.78 15.12
CA MET A 200 10.92 -28.15 14.58
C MET A 200 12.40 -28.56 14.41
N PRO A 201 13.16 -28.82 15.50
CA PRO A 201 14.61 -29.03 15.44
C PRO A 201 15.07 -30.15 14.49
N GLN A 202 14.30 -31.23 14.39
CA GLN A 202 14.59 -32.33 13.47
C GLN A 202 14.46 -31.89 12.00
N MET A 203 13.36 -31.22 11.63
CA MET A 203 13.17 -30.70 10.27
C MET A 203 14.19 -29.61 9.93
N LYS A 204 14.56 -28.77 10.91
CA LYS A 204 15.65 -27.78 10.77
C LYS A 204 16.96 -28.46 10.38
N LYS A 205 17.35 -29.52 11.09
CA LYS A 205 18.58 -30.28 10.80
C LYS A 205 18.55 -30.90 9.40
N GLU A 206 17.42 -31.43 8.98
CA GLU A 206 17.25 -32.00 7.63
C GLU A 206 17.29 -30.93 6.52
N LEU A 207 16.82 -29.71 6.81
CA LEU A 207 16.75 -28.62 5.85
C LEU A 207 18.07 -27.84 5.72
N ALA A 208 18.94 -27.89 6.73
CA ALA A 208 20.19 -27.12 6.77
C ALA A 208 21.09 -27.28 5.52
N PRO A 209 21.30 -28.49 4.95
CA PRO A 209 22.06 -28.62 3.71
C PRO A 209 21.42 -27.90 2.52
N LEU A 210 20.08 -27.89 2.44
CA LEU A 210 19.35 -27.17 1.41
C LEU A 210 19.41 -25.66 1.63
N GLN A 211 19.34 -25.18 2.88
CA GLN A 211 19.52 -23.76 3.20
C GLN A 211 20.88 -23.26 2.70
N GLU A 212 21.97 -23.96 3.01
CA GLU A 212 23.30 -23.55 2.53
C GLU A 212 23.44 -23.65 1.02
N LYS A 213 22.89 -24.69 0.38
CA LYS A 213 22.86 -24.78 -1.08
C LYS A 213 22.10 -23.62 -1.73
N THR A 214 20.99 -23.21 -1.11
CA THR A 214 20.17 -22.09 -1.60
C THR A 214 20.88 -20.76 -1.40
N ALA A 215 21.51 -20.55 -0.23
CA ALA A 215 22.31 -19.37 0.05
C ALA A 215 23.49 -19.24 -0.93
N ALA A 216 24.21 -20.33 -1.20
CA ALA A 216 25.29 -20.35 -2.18
C ALA A 216 24.81 -20.01 -3.61
N ALA A 217 23.64 -20.52 -4.01
CA ALA A 217 23.05 -20.16 -5.31
C ALA A 217 22.70 -18.67 -5.40
N LEU A 218 22.18 -18.07 -4.33
CA LEU A 218 21.91 -16.64 -4.24
C LEU A 218 23.21 -15.81 -4.22
N GLU A 219 24.27 -16.27 -3.56
CA GLU A 219 25.60 -15.64 -3.62
C GLU A 219 26.16 -15.63 -5.04
N ASP A 220 26.04 -16.73 -5.77
CA ASP A 220 26.48 -16.81 -7.17
C ASP A 220 25.59 -15.98 -8.10
N TYR A 221 24.30 -15.83 -7.79
CA TYR A 221 23.44 -14.88 -8.48
C TYR A 221 23.85 -13.44 -8.20
N LYS A 222 24.12 -13.08 -6.94
CA LYS A 222 24.62 -11.74 -6.56
C LYS A 222 25.93 -11.41 -7.29
N LYS A 223 26.89 -12.34 -7.31
CA LYS A 223 28.15 -12.16 -8.07
C LYS A 223 27.89 -11.92 -9.56
N TRP A 224 26.93 -12.64 -10.15
CA TRP A 224 26.53 -12.43 -11.54
C TRP A 224 25.86 -11.07 -11.75
N LEU A 225 25.01 -10.62 -10.82
CA LEU A 225 24.45 -9.25 -10.87
C LEU A 225 25.57 -8.21 -10.86
N GLU A 226 26.59 -8.37 -10.00
CA GLU A 226 27.72 -7.44 -9.87
C GLU A 226 28.67 -7.47 -11.07
N LYS A 227 29.02 -8.66 -11.58
CA LYS A 227 30.10 -8.85 -12.57
C LYS A 227 29.61 -8.94 -14.01
N ASP A 228 28.36 -9.34 -14.23
CA ASP A 228 27.81 -9.54 -15.57
C ASP A 228 26.69 -8.54 -15.89
N LEU A 229 25.68 -8.41 -15.01
CA LEU A 229 24.53 -7.55 -15.30
C LEU A 229 24.83 -6.06 -15.08
N LEU A 230 25.48 -5.69 -13.97
CA LEU A 230 25.77 -4.31 -13.61
C LEU A 230 26.60 -3.56 -14.67
N PRO A 231 27.66 -4.16 -15.26
CA PRO A 231 28.43 -3.50 -16.32
C PRO A 231 27.63 -3.13 -17.57
N ARG A 232 26.53 -3.85 -17.86
CA ARG A 232 25.61 -3.59 -18.98
C ARG A 232 24.27 -2.98 -18.56
N SER A 233 24.19 -2.45 -17.33
CA SER A 233 22.98 -1.82 -16.81
C SER A 233 22.88 -0.36 -17.24
N ASP A 234 22.59 -0.14 -18.51
CA ASP A 234 22.54 1.16 -19.18
C ASP A 234 21.11 1.61 -19.55
N GLY A 235 20.08 0.90 -19.09
CA GLY A 235 18.69 1.27 -19.31
C GLY A 235 18.28 2.57 -18.60
N ASP A 236 17.27 3.26 -19.14
CA ASP A 236 16.66 4.42 -18.47
C ASP A 236 15.58 3.94 -17.49
N PHE A 237 15.62 4.43 -16.25
CA PHE A 237 14.57 4.16 -15.27
C PHE A 237 13.27 4.92 -15.55
N ARG A 238 13.33 5.96 -16.39
CA ARG A 238 12.15 6.71 -16.84
C ARG A 238 11.43 5.91 -17.90
N ILE A 239 10.15 5.60 -17.66
CA ILE A 239 9.36 4.81 -18.59
C ILE A 239 8.80 5.63 -19.77
N GLY A 240 8.95 6.95 -19.74
CA GLY A 240 8.45 7.87 -20.76
C GLY A 240 6.95 8.19 -20.63
N ALA A 241 6.54 9.32 -21.20
CA ALA A 241 5.19 9.88 -21.00
C ALA A 241 4.05 8.95 -21.44
N ASP A 242 4.20 8.23 -22.56
CA ASP A 242 3.12 7.38 -23.09
C ASP A 242 2.89 6.13 -22.22
N LYS A 243 3.97 5.41 -21.87
CA LYS A 243 3.86 4.27 -20.96
C LYS A 243 3.44 4.70 -19.57
N PHE A 244 3.93 5.84 -19.09
CA PHE A 244 3.51 6.39 -17.80
C PHE A 244 2.02 6.71 -17.80
N ARG A 245 1.50 7.43 -18.81
CA ARG A 245 0.07 7.76 -18.91
C ARG A 245 -0.82 6.50 -18.93
N LYS A 246 -0.43 5.48 -19.71
CA LYS A 246 -1.15 4.18 -19.73
C LYS A 246 -1.07 3.46 -18.39
N LYS A 247 0.12 3.34 -17.80
CA LYS A 247 0.32 2.67 -16.50
C LYS A 247 -0.45 3.40 -15.39
N LEU A 248 -0.45 4.74 -15.40
CA LEU A 248 -1.12 5.58 -14.42
C LEU A 248 -2.63 5.33 -14.41
N ARG A 249 -3.25 5.26 -15.61
CA ARG A 249 -4.67 4.93 -15.75
C ARG A 249 -5.02 3.60 -15.07
N PHE A 250 -4.22 2.56 -15.31
CA PHE A 250 -4.46 1.24 -14.72
C PHE A 250 -4.17 1.20 -13.22
N ALA A 251 -3.05 1.80 -12.79
CA ALA A 251 -2.62 1.79 -11.39
C ALA A 251 -3.60 2.55 -10.49
N LEU A 252 -4.14 3.68 -10.98
CA LEU A 252 -5.06 4.50 -10.22
C LEU A 252 -6.51 4.02 -10.34
N ALA A 253 -6.89 3.46 -11.50
CA ALA A 253 -8.26 3.16 -11.87
C ALA A 253 -9.23 4.34 -11.63
N SER A 254 -8.73 5.56 -11.80
CA SER A 254 -9.42 6.84 -11.62
C SER A 254 -9.84 7.43 -12.97
N ASP A 255 -10.85 8.30 -12.96
CA ASP A 255 -11.26 9.08 -14.12
C ASP A 255 -10.39 10.34 -14.33
N LEU A 256 -9.51 10.66 -13.37
CA LEU A 256 -8.58 11.79 -13.50
C LEU A 256 -7.48 11.49 -14.51
N SER A 257 -7.28 12.41 -15.46
CA SER A 257 -6.14 12.34 -16.37
C SER A 257 -4.83 12.71 -15.67
N MET A 258 -3.70 12.36 -16.28
CA MET A 258 -2.37 12.75 -15.80
C MET A 258 -2.27 14.27 -15.61
N GLU A 259 -2.81 15.04 -16.55
CA GLU A 259 -2.81 16.50 -16.55
C GLU A 259 -3.71 17.08 -15.44
N GLU A 260 -4.89 16.50 -15.23
CA GLU A 260 -5.79 16.93 -14.16
C GLU A 260 -5.19 16.64 -12.78
N ILE A 261 -4.52 15.49 -12.60
CA ILE A 261 -3.80 15.16 -11.37
C ILE A 261 -2.71 16.21 -11.09
N MET A 262 -1.90 16.57 -12.08
CA MET A 262 -0.85 17.59 -11.92
C MET A 262 -1.43 18.96 -11.54
N LYS A 263 -2.51 19.37 -12.22
CA LYS A 263 -3.19 20.64 -11.94
C LYS A 263 -3.75 20.67 -10.52
N ARG A 264 -4.42 19.60 -10.08
CA ARG A 264 -4.96 19.50 -8.72
C ARG A 264 -3.85 19.47 -7.68
N ALA A 265 -2.76 18.73 -7.92
CA ALA A 265 -1.63 18.67 -7.01
C ALA A 265 -0.97 20.05 -6.81
N GLN A 266 -0.82 20.83 -7.87
CA GLN A 266 -0.25 22.19 -7.77
C GLN A 266 -1.16 23.14 -6.99
N LEU A 267 -2.48 23.07 -7.20
CA LEU A 267 -3.43 23.87 -6.44
C LEU A 267 -3.42 23.49 -4.97
N ASP A 268 -3.48 22.19 -4.68
CA ASP A 268 -3.52 21.67 -3.31
C ASP A 268 -2.20 21.93 -2.57
N LEU A 269 -1.06 21.95 -3.27
CA LEU A 269 0.22 22.36 -2.69
C LEU A 269 0.12 23.77 -2.08
N GLN A 270 -0.41 24.73 -2.83
CA GLN A 270 -0.55 26.12 -2.39
C GLN A 270 -1.54 26.25 -1.22
N GLN A 271 -2.65 25.52 -1.29
CA GLN A 271 -3.68 25.50 -0.24
C GLN A 271 -3.15 24.89 1.05
N THR A 272 -2.47 23.75 0.95
CA THR A 272 -1.90 23.04 2.11
C THR A 272 -0.75 23.85 2.73
N GLN A 273 0.10 24.50 1.93
CA GLN A 273 1.14 25.42 2.42
C GLN A 273 0.55 26.63 3.18
N THR A 274 -0.61 27.12 2.75
CA THR A 274 -1.32 28.17 3.49
C THR A 274 -1.88 27.63 4.81
N ALA A 275 -2.55 26.48 4.78
CA ALA A 275 -3.15 25.87 5.96
C ALA A 275 -2.12 25.48 7.04
N ILE A 276 -0.95 24.98 6.63
CA ILE A 276 0.11 24.60 7.58
C ILE A 276 0.73 25.85 8.23
N TYR A 277 0.91 26.93 7.47
CA TYR A 277 1.36 28.21 8.02
C TYR A 277 0.35 28.78 9.03
N GLU A 278 -0.94 28.77 8.69
CA GLU A 278 -2.00 29.25 9.59
C GLU A 278 -2.08 28.43 10.88
N THR A 279 -1.88 27.11 10.77
CA THR A 279 -1.79 26.22 11.94
C THR A 279 -0.52 26.48 12.76
N ALA A 280 0.59 26.83 12.10
CA ALA A 280 1.86 27.14 12.75
C ALA A 280 1.83 28.46 13.53
N LEU A 281 1.10 29.48 13.07
CA LEU A 281 1.07 30.82 13.69
C LEU A 281 0.84 30.85 15.21
N PRO A 282 -0.21 30.22 15.77
CA PRO A 282 -0.41 30.20 17.22
C PRO A 282 0.68 29.42 17.96
N LEU A 283 1.20 28.34 17.37
CA LEU A 283 2.30 27.56 17.94
C LEU A 283 3.61 28.35 17.94
N TYR A 284 3.88 29.11 16.88
CA TYR A 284 5.05 29.96 16.77
C TYR A 284 5.07 31.02 17.88
N LYS A 285 3.94 31.72 18.08
CA LYS A 285 3.79 32.70 19.18
C LYS A 285 3.99 32.08 20.57
N LYS A 286 3.51 30.85 20.76
CA LYS A 286 3.66 30.09 22.01
C LYS A 286 5.11 29.68 22.27
N HIS A 287 5.82 29.18 21.25
CA HIS A 287 7.16 28.61 21.41
C HIS A 287 8.30 29.63 21.22
N PHE A 288 8.05 30.74 20.53
CA PHE A 288 9.02 31.80 20.24
C PHE A 288 8.49 33.19 20.65
N PRO A 289 8.15 33.41 21.94
CA PRO A 289 7.50 34.65 22.40
C PRO A 289 8.37 35.91 22.27
N GLN A 290 9.67 35.75 22.05
CA GLN A 290 10.64 36.85 21.88
C GLN A 290 11.07 37.05 20.42
N ALA A 291 10.46 36.33 19.47
CA ALA A 291 10.76 36.51 18.05
C ALA A 291 10.31 37.90 17.57
N ASP A 292 11.15 38.54 16.76
CA ASP A 292 10.82 39.82 16.11
C ASP A 292 9.53 39.67 15.30
N PRO A 293 8.51 40.53 15.47
CA PRO A 293 7.32 40.53 14.62
C PRO A 293 7.61 40.52 13.12
N ALA A 294 8.76 41.07 12.67
CA ALA A 294 9.20 41.01 11.28
C ALA A 294 9.47 39.58 10.77
N SER A 295 9.81 38.64 11.67
CA SER A 295 10.00 37.22 11.33
C SER A 295 8.74 36.52 10.82
N LEU A 296 7.55 37.07 11.14
CA LEU A 296 6.26 36.54 10.67
C LEU A 296 6.02 36.74 9.17
N ALA A 297 6.82 37.59 8.50
CA ALA A 297 6.77 37.80 7.06
C ALA A 297 7.21 36.56 6.26
N GLY A 298 8.07 35.73 6.84
CA GLY A 298 8.55 34.48 6.25
C GLY A 298 7.63 33.30 6.55
N LYS A 299 6.62 33.05 5.71
CA LYS A 299 5.66 31.94 5.94
C LYS A 299 6.34 30.57 6.02
N LYS A 300 7.35 30.34 5.16
CA LYS A 300 8.08 29.07 5.13
C LYS A 300 8.98 28.93 6.35
N GLU A 301 9.60 30.01 6.78
CA GLU A 301 10.50 30.08 7.93
C GLU A 301 9.73 29.85 9.23
N VAL A 302 8.56 30.47 9.40
CA VAL A 302 7.67 30.22 10.55
C VAL A 302 7.24 28.76 10.61
N THR A 303 6.79 28.21 9.48
CA THR A 303 6.35 26.80 9.39
C THR A 303 7.50 25.85 9.75
N ALA A 304 8.67 26.06 9.15
CA ALA A 304 9.86 25.24 9.40
C ALA A 304 10.31 25.34 10.86
N ALA A 305 10.32 26.53 11.47
CA ALA A 305 10.70 26.71 12.86
C ALA A 305 9.75 25.99 13.83
N VAL A 306 8.45 25.99 13.57
CA VAL A 306 7.48 25.23 14.39
C VAL A 306 7.69 23.73 14.20
N LEU A 307 7.84 23.24 12.97
CA LEU A 307 8.08 21.81 12.72
C LEU A 307 9.38 21.33 13.38
N ASP A 308 10.46 22.11 13.29
CA ASP A 308 11.73 21.80 13.96
C ASP A 308 11.55 21.78 15.49
N LYS A 309 10.81 22.75 16.05
CA LYS A 309 10.52 22.79 17.48
C LYS A 309 9.71 21.58 17.96
N LEU A 310 8.71 21.15 17.19
CA LEU A 310 7.92 19.96 17.50
C LEU A 310 8.78 18.69 17.37
N SER A 311 9.75 18.68 16.47
CA SER A 311 10.64 17.53 16.24
C SER A 311 11.55 17.21 17.44
N GLU A 312 11.83 18.19 18.31
CA GLU A 312 12.65 18.00 19.52
C GLU A 312 12.02 16.99 20.51
N GLN A 313 10.69 16.80 20.46
CA GLN A 313 10.00 15.81 21.28
C GLN A 313 9.77 14.54 20.49
N HIS A 314 10.67 13.59 20.63
CA HIS A 314 10.62 12.34 19.89
C HIS A 314 10.88 11.12 20.77
N PRO A 315 10.40 9.94 20.36
CA PRO A 315 10.79 8.69 20.99
C PRO A 315 12.23 8.31 20.61
N ASP A 316 12.68 7.18 21.16
CA ASP A 316 13.94 6.54 20.83
C ASP A 316 13.74 5.04 20.54
N ASP A 317 14.83 4.32 20.27
CA ASP A 317 14.82 2.89 19.97
C ASP A 317 14.15 2.03 21.07
N ASN A 318 14.17 2.49 22.33
CA ASN A 318 13.62 1.75 23.47
C ASN A 318 12.15 2.08 23.73
N THR A 319 11.70 3.26 23.32
CA THR A 319 10.38 3.80 23.69
C THR A 319 9.38 3.80 22.53
N ILE A 320 9.84 3.77 21.27
CA ILE A 320 8.98 3.93 20.08
C ILE A 320 7.83 2.93 20.01
N VAL A 321 8.06 1.65 20.29
CA VAL A 321 7.04 0.61 20.18
C VAL A 321 5.99 0.73 21.28
N GLY A 322 6.43 0.97 22.52
CA GLY A 322 5.52 1.21 23.65
C GLY A 322 4.71 2.50 23.47
N TYR A 323 5.33 3.53 22.88
CA TYR A 323 4.63 4.76 22.51
C TYR A 323 3.55 4.50 21.46
N ALA A 324 3.88 3.84 20.35
CA ALA A 324 2.90 3.49 19.31
C ALA A 324 1.72 2.67 19.87
N GLN A 325 1.97 1.69 20.74
CA GLN A 325 0.92 0.90 21.40
C GLN A 325 -0.03 1.78 22.24
N LYS A 326 0.51 2.74 22.99
CA LYS A 326 -0.30 3.71 23.75
C LYS A 326 -1.16 4.56 22.81
N ILE A 327 -0.57 5.07 21.74
CA ILE A 327 -1.24 5.96 20.80
C ILE A 327 -2.38 5.27 20.03
N VAL A 328 -2.21 4.00 19.64
CA VAL A 328 -3.29 3.20 19.05
C VAL A 328 -4.50 3.12 19.98
N GLY A 329 -4.28 2.94 21.29
CA GLY A 329 -5.33 2.98 22.30
C GLY A 329 -6.04 4.34 22.35
N GLU A 330 -5.27 5.43 22.43
CA GLU A 330 -5.82 6.80 22.44
C GLU A 330 -6.61 7.13 21.16
N ALA A 331 -6.12 6.74 19.98
CA ALA A 331 -6.82 6.92 18.71
C ALA A 331 -8.13 6.11 18.67
N THR A 332 -8.12 4.89 19.20
CA THR A 332 -9.32 4.03 19.29
C THR A 332 -10.39 4.66 20.18
N ASP A 333 -10.00 5.18 21.35
CA ASP A 333 -10.93 5.85 22.25
C ASP A 333 -11.48 7.15 21.66
N PHE A 334 -10.64 7.87 20.90
CA PHE A 334 -11.07 9.06 20.17
C PHE A 334 -12.11 8.73 19.07
N VAL A 335 -11.83 7.74 18.22
CA VAL A 335 -12.75 7.27 17.17
C VAL A 335 -14.09 6.84 17.77
N ARG A 336 -14.06 6.13 18.92
CA ARG A 336 -15.26 5.68 19.62
C ARG A 336 -16.06 6.86 20.20
N SER A 337 -15.40 7.77 20.90
CA SER A 337 -16.06 8.90 21.58
C SER A 337 -16.64 9.94 20.62
N HIS A 338 -16.02 10.11 19.45
CA HIS A 338 -16.50 11.02 18.41
C HIS A 338 -17.42 10.32 17.39
N ASN A 339 -17.69 9.02 17.59
CA ASN A 339 -18.56 8.22 16.73
C ASN A 339 -18.17 8.35 15.25
N LEU A 340 -16.90 8.09 14.90
CA LEU A 340 -16.39 8.40 13.55
C LEU A 340 -16.55 7.25 12.54
N VAL A 341 -16.37 6.02 12.99
CA VAL A 341 -16.49 4.80 12.16
C VAL A 341 -16.65 3.60 13.09
N THR A 342 -17.28 2.52 12.62
CA THR A 342 -17.40 1.27 13.39
C THR A 342 -16.03 0.62 13.55
N ILE A 343 -15.64 0.34 14.79
CA ILE A 343 -14.39 -0.36 15.09
C ILE A 343 -14.61 -1.87 14.92
N PRO A 344 -13.80 -2.57 14.11
CA PRO A 344 -13.96 -4.00 13.86
C PRO A 344 -13.58 -4.84 15.10
N ALA A 345 -14.07 -6.08 15.17
CA ALA A 345 -13.76 -7.01 16.27
C ALA A 345 -12.40 -7.71 16.09
N THR A 346 -11.86 -7.74 14.86
CA THR A 346 -10.55 -8.31 14.53
C THR A 346 -9.46 -7.70 15.41
N PRO A 347 -8.60 -8.47 16.09
CA PRO A 347 -7.56 -7.89 16.95
C PRO A 347 -6.44 -7.24 16.13
N LEU A 348 -5.85 -6.17 16.69
CA LEU A 348 -4.62 -5.54 16.22
C LEU A 348 -3.50 -5.72 17.25
N ASP A 349 -2.41 -6.37 16.84
CA ASP A 349 -1.22 -6.54 17.68
C ASP A 349 -0.15 -5.51 17.25
N VAL A 350 0.31 -4.64 18.17
CA VAL A 350 1.46 -3.77 17.90
C VAL A 350 2.74 -4.54 18.20
N ILE A 351 3.59 -4.71 17.20
CA ILE A 351 4.78 -5.56 17.30
C ILE A 351 6.05 -4.79 16.95
N VAL A 352 7.18 -5.26 17.46
CA VAL A 352 8.49 -4.80 16.98
C VAL A 352 8.66 -5.28 15.54
N MET A 353 8.98 -4.36 14.62
CA MET A 353 9.23 -4.70 13.23
C MET A 353 10.36 -5.73 13.14
N PRO A 354 10.20 -6.82 12.36
CA PRO A 354 11.27 -7.77 12.13
C PRO A 354 12.52 -7.09 11.54
N GLU A 355 13.71 -7.48 12.00
CA GLU A 355 14.96 -6.76 11.72
C GLU A 355 15.24 -6.58 10.22
N PHE A 356 15.05 -7.63 9.43
CA PHE A 356 15.27 -7.59 7.97
C PHE A 356 14.28 -6.68 7.21
N LYS A 357 13.21 -6.17 7.85
CA LYS A 357 12.29 -5.17 7.28
C LYS A 357 12.62 -3.73 7.72
N ARG A 358 13.53 -3.53 8.69
CA ARG A 358 13.83 -2.21 9.25
C ARG A 358 14.64 -1.35 8.28
N GLY A 359 14.55 -0.04 8.44
CA GLY A 359 15.36 0.95 7.71
C GLY A 359 14.74 1.47 6.40
N GLN A 360 13.55 1.02 6.03
CA GLN A 360 12.78 1.54 4.87
C GLN A 360 11.60 2.42 5.27
N ALA A 361 10.88 2.03 6.32
CA ALA A 361 9.78 2.79 6.92
C ALA A 361 9.85 2.61 8.45
N ILE A 362 9.31 3.57 9.21
CA ILE A 362 9.23 3.41 10.67
C ILE A 362 8.13 2.42 11.07
N ALA A 363 7.03 2.35 10.32
CA ALA A 363 5.94 1.45 10.64
C ALA A 363 5.18 1.03 9.39
N TYR A 364 4.45 -0.08 9.49
CA TYR A 364 3.49 -0.51 8.48
C TYR A 364 2.38 -1.38 9.12
N CYS A 365 1.22 -1.38 8.48
CA CYS A 365 0.15 -2.33 8.71
C CYS A 365 0.40 -3.65 7.95
N ASP A 366 0.40 -4.77 8.67
CA ASP A 366 0.50 -6.13 8.12
C ASP A 366 -0.84 -6.85 8.25
N ALA A 367 -1.81 -6.45 7.43
CA ALA A 367 -3.15 -7.07 7.42
C ALA A 367 -3.11 -8.47 6.81
N SER A 368 -3.98 -9.36 7.27
CA SER A 368 -4.14 -10.68 6.67
C SER A 368 -4.75 -10.58 5.27
N GLY A 369 -4.35 -11.51 4.39
CA GLY A 369 -4.90 -11.61 3.04
C GLY A 369 -6.42 -11.82 3.06
N PRO A 370 -7.16 -11.35 2.07
CA PRO A 370 -8.63 -11.36 2.08
C PRO A 370 -9.26 -12.76 1.95
N LEU A 371 -8.48 -13.78 1.59
CA LEU A 371 -8.90 -15.19 1.59
C LEU A 371 -8.49 -15.93 2.87
N GLU A 372 -7.73 -15.28 3.74
CA GLU A 372 -7.32 -15.83 5.04
C GLU A 372 -8.50 -15.80 6.02
N LYS A 373 -8.74 -16.92 6.71
CA LYS A 373 -9.94 -17.05 7.55
C LYS A 373 -9.73 -16.56 8.98
N ASN A 374 -8.52 -16.69 9.51
CA ASN A 374 -8.20 -16.42 10.92
C ASN A 374 -6.94 -15.57 11.08
N GLY A 375 -6.58 -14.80 10.05
CA GLY A 375 -5.33 -14.07 10.03
C GLY A 375 -5.38 -12.83 10.91
N LYS A 376 -4.38 -12.70 11.80
CA LYS A 376 -4.18 -11.49 12.59
C LYS A 376 -3.67 -10.33 11.73
N THR A 377 -3.98 -9.12 12.17
CA THR A 377 -3.35 -7.89 11.65
C THR A 377 -2.32 -7.40 12.65
N PHE A 378 -1.14 -7.00 12.15
CA PHE A 378 -0.10 -6.43 12.97
C PHE A 378 0.15 -4.96 12.60
N PHE A 379 0.40 -4.12 13.61
CA PHE A 379 1.03 -2.82 13.40
C PHE A 379 2.51 -2.94 13.79
N ALA A 380 3.36 -3.11 12.78
CA ALA A 380 4.78 -3.33 12.98
C ALA A 380 5.53 -2.00 13.06
N VAL A 381 6.22 -1.74 14.18
CA VAL A 381 6.93 -0.48 14.44
C VAL A 381 8.42 -0.75 14.64
N ALA A 382 9.26 -0.02 13.91
CA ALA A 382 10.71 -0.21 13.85
C ALA A 382 11.47 0.71 14.80
N PRO A 383 12.25 0.15 15.74
CA PRO A 383 13.48 0.78 16.20
C PRO A 383 14.44 0.98 15.01
N THR A 384 15.37 1.92 15.15
CA THR A 384 16.41 2.11 14.13
C THR A 384 17.38 0.93 14.09
N PRO A 385 17.99 0.62 12.92
CA PRO A 385 19.07 -0.35 12.84
C PRO A 385 20.24 -0.03 13.78
N ASN A 386 20.85 -1.07 14.36
CA ASN A 386 21.90 -0.93 15.38
C ASN A 386 23.19 -0.29 14.85
N ASP A 387 23.46 -0.45 13.56
CA ASP A 387 24.64 0.05 12.85
C ASP A 387 24.53 1.53 12.45
N TRP A 388 23.37 2.17 12.66
CA TRP A 388 23.20 3.59 12.36
C TRP A 388 23.96 4.48 13.33
N SER A 389 24.60 5.52 12.78
CA SER A 389 25.26 6.56 13.58
C SER A 389 24.24 7.30 14.45
N LYS A 390 24.70 7.85 15.59
CA LYS A 390 23.86 8.65 16.49
C LYS A 390 23.14 9.79 15.77
N GLN A 391 23.85 10.48 14.86
CA GLN A 391 23.28 11.57 14.07
C GLN A 391 22.15 11.10 13.14
N ARG A 392 22.32 9.93 12.51
CA ARG A 392 21.27 9.36 11.65
C ARG A 392 20.04 8.95 12.45
N LYS A 393 20.24 8.35 13.64
CA LYS A 393 19.14 8.00 14.55
C LYS A 393 18.38 9.23 15.03
N GLU A 394 19.10 10.28 15.44
CA GLU A 394 18.51 11.57 15.83
C GLU A 394 17.67 12.17 14.68
N SER A 395 18.23 12.26 13.47
CA SER A 395 17.50 12.76 12.31
C SER A 395 16.24 11.93 12.00
N PHE A 396 16.31 10.61 12.14
CA PHE A 396 15.18 9.72 11.94
C PHE A 396 14.07 9.97 12.97
N PHE A 397 14.39 10.04 14.26
CA PHE A 397 13.36 10.28 15.29
C PHE A 397 12.84 11.71 15.30
N ARG A 398 13.58 12.70 14.79
CA ARG A 398 13.03 14.04 14.51
C ARG A 398 11.97 14.03 13.41
N GLU A 399 12.21 13.28 12.34
CA GLU A 399 11.19 13.05 11.29
C GLU A 399 9.97 12.33 11.87
N TYR A 400 10.19 11.29 12.67
CA TYR A 400 9.16 10.49 13.34
C TYR A 400 9.01 10.85 14.82
N ASN A 401 8.83 12.14 15.08
CA ASN A 401 8.65 12.67 16.44
C ASN A 401 7.30 12.24 17.05
N ASN A 402 7.07 12.59 18.32
CA ASN A 402 5.88 12.18 19.07
C ASN A 402 4.57 12.52 18.33
N TYR A 403 4.51 13.68 17.68
CA TYR A 403 3.32 14.13 16.95
C TYR A 403 3.17 13.41 15.61
N MET A 404 4.27 13.15 14.90
CA MET A 404 4.24 12.38 13.65
C MET A 404 3.85 10.93 13.91
N VAL A 405 4.30 10.31 15.00
CA VAL A 405 3.91 8.94 15.36
C VAL A 405 2.40 8.86 15.68
N ARG A 406 1.79 9.94 16.19
CA ARG A 406 0.33 10.03 16.35
C ARG A 406 -0.41 9.99 15.02
N ASP A 407 -0.01 10.83 14.08
CA ASP A 407 -0.61 10.86 12.74
C ASP A 407 -0.35 9.55 11.97
N LEU A 408 0.86 9.00 12.06
CA LEU A 408 1.19 7.71 11.45
C LEU A 408 0.40 6.55 12.06
N SER A 409 0.13 6.58 13.37
CA SER A 409 -0.74 5.57 14.00
C SER A 409 -2.20 5.70 13.53
N VAL A 410 -2.63 6.89 13.13
CA VAL A 410 -3.92 7.08 12.43
C VAL A 410 -3.87 6.41 11.05
N HIS A 411 -2.82 6.68 10.28
CA HIS A 411 -2.62 6.13 8.94
C HIS A 411 -2.57 4.59 8.91
N GLU A 412 -1.71 3.99 9.73
CA GLU A 412 -1.42 2.56 9.69
C GLU A 412 -2.43 1.72 10.50
N ALA A 413 -2.98 2.30 11.56
CA ALA A 413 -3.82 1.57 12.51
C ALA A 413 -5.26 2.11 12.55
N MET A 414 -5.51 3.16 13.34
CA MET A 414 -6.86 3.54 13.75
C MET A 414 -7.17 5.00 13.42
N PRO A 415 -8.13 5.31 12.52
CA PRO A 415 -8.99 4.41 11.74
C PRO A 415 -8.50 4.09 10.32
N GLY A 416 -7.20 4.20 10.02
CA GLY A 416 -6.63 3.96 8.68
C GLY A 416 -6.57 2.49 8.24
N HIS A 417 -5.40 2.01 7.83
CA HIS A 417 -5.23 0.72 7.14
C HIS A 417 -5.80 -0.47 7.90
N TYR A 418 -5.45 -0.67 9.18
CA TYR A 418 -5.96 -1.81 9.95
C TYR A 418 -7.49 -1.84 9.94
N LEU A 419 -8.14 -0.72 10.26
CA LEU A 419 -9.60 -0.67 10.35
C LEU A 419 -10.21 -0.96 8.98
N GLN A 420 -9.73 -0.30 7.93
CA GLN A 420 -10.28 -0.48 6.58
C GLN A 420 -10.11 -1.90 6.07
N LEU A 421 -8.92 -2.49 6.21
CA LEU A 421 -8.62 -3.83 5.73
C LEU A 421 -9.35 -4.89 6.55
N ALA A 422 -9.54 -4.68 7.86
CA ALA A 422 -10.36 -5.56 8.68
C ALA A 422 -11.82 -5.59 8.20
N HIS A 423 -12.42 -4.43 7.89
CA HIS A 423 -13.76 -4.37 7.27
C HIS A 423 -13.78 -4.98 5.87
N ALA A 424 -12.76 -4.75 5.05
CA ALA A 424 -12.66 -5.34 3.72
C ALA A 424 -12.57 -6.87 3.74
N ASN A 425 -11.98 -7.46 4.78
CA ASN A 425 -11.92 -8.92 4.95
C ASN A 425 -13.26 -9.53 5.40
N GLU A 426 -14.16 -8.72 5.98
CA GLU A 426 -15.54 -9.11 6.29
C GLU A 426 -16.49 -8.96 5.09
N PHE A 427 -16.07 -8.21 4.06
CA PHE A 427 -16.86 -7.98 2.86
C PHE A 427 -17.21 -9.28 2.12
N ARG A 428 -18.46 -9.39 1.65
CA ARG A 428 -18.93 -10.51 0.84
C ARG A 428 -19.61 -9.98 -0.43
N ALA A 429 -19.15 -10.46 -1.58
CA ALA A 429 -19.72 -10.20 -2.90
C ALA A 429 -20.06 -11.52 -3.61
N PRO A 430 -20.85 -11.47 -4.70
CA PRO A 430 -21.10 -12.64 -5.54
C PRO A 430 -19.83 -13.22 -6.18
N THR A 431 -18.75 -12.43 -6.30
CA THR A 431 -17.45 -12.90 -6.79
C THR A 431 -16.31 -12.51 -5.84
N LEU A 432 -15.16 -13.15 -5.98
CA LEU A 432 -13.93 -12.78 -5.26
C LEU A 432 -13.15 -11.63 -5.93
N VAL A 433 -13.69 -10.98 -6.97
CA VAL A 433 -12.96 -9.98 -7.75
C VAL A 433 -12.48 -8.82 -6.87
N ARG A 434 -13.36 -8.23 -6.05
CA ARG A 434 -12.98 -7.13 -5.14
C ARG A 434 -12.10 -7.55 -3.96
N ALA A 435 -12.12 -8.83 -3.60
CA ALA A 435 -11.19 -9.37 -2.61
C ALA A 435 -9.78 -9.49 -3.21
N ILE A 436 -9.66 -9.98 -4.45
CA ILE A 436 -8.35 -10.29 -5.07
C ILE A 436 -7.73 -9.06 -5.75
N PHE A 437 -8.53 -8.23 -6.42
CA PHE A 437 -8.06 -7.10 -7.22
C PHE A 437 -8.34 -5.77 -6.51
N GLN A 438 -7.77 -5.62 -5.31
CA GLN A 438 -7.92 -4.43 -4.47
C GLN A 438 -7.29 -3.19 -5.12
N SER A 439 -7.89 -2.03 -4.89
CA SER A 439 -7.36 -0.73 -5.32
C SER A 439 -6.42 -0.15 -4.27
N GLY A 440 -5.12 -0.10 -4.59
CA GLY A 440 -4.15 0.62 -3.75
C GLY A 440 -4.51 2.10 -3.57
N THR A 441 -5.06 2.75 -4.60
CA THR A 441 -5.54 4.14 -4.52
C THR A 441 -6.67 4.31 -3.50
N PHE A 442 -7.62 3.37 -3.42
CA PHE A 442 -8.66 3.41 -2.39
C PHE A 442 -8.07 3.25 -0.99
N ILE A 443 -7.19 2.26 -0.80
CA ILE A 443 -6.62 1.89 0.49
C ILE A 443 -5.73 3.02 1.04
N GLU A 444 -4.79 3.49 0.23
CA GLU A 444 -3.89 4.59 0.60
C GLU A 444 -4.64 5.91 0.76
N GLY A 445 -5.60 6.17 -0.13
CA GLY A 445 -6.46 7.33 -0.04
C GLY A 445 -7.31 7.38 1.23
N TRP A 446 -7.80 6.22 1.69
CA TRP A 446 -8.57 6.11 2.93
C TRP A 446 -7.71 6.48 4.13
N ALA A 447 -6.49 5.93 4.23
CA ALA A 447 -5.59 6.21 5.34
C ALA A 447 -5.27 7.71 5.45
N VAL A 448 -4.94 8.36 4.33
CA VAL A 448 -4.67 9.81 4.29
C VAL A 448 -5.94 10.64 4.52
N TYR A 449 -7.12 10.17 4.08
CA TYR A 449 -8.41 10.78 4.42
C TYR A 449 -8.67 10.72 5.94
N CYS A 450 -8.34 9.60 6.59
CA CYS A 450 -8.50 9.44 8.03
C CYS A 450 -7.57 10.34 8.83
N GLU A 451 -6.33 10.58 8.38
CA GLU A 451 -5.45 11.58 8.99
C GLU A 451 -6.15 12.96 9.05
N GLN A 452 -6.66 13.41 7.90
CA GLN A 452 -7.36 14.68 7.79
C GLN A 452 -8.64 14.70 8.64
N MET A 453 -9.46 13.66 8.57
CA MET A 453 -10.70 13.55 9.35
C MET A 453 -10.40 13.61 10.86
N MET A 454 -9.40 12.90 11.34
CA MET A 454 -9.03 12.91 12.77
C MET A 454 -8.55 14.31 13.19
N ALA A 455 -7.75 14.98 12.36
CA ALA A 455 -7.31 16.36 12.62
C ALA A 455 -8.48 17.37 12.61
N GLU A 456 -9.45 17.22 11.70
CA GLU A 456 -10.68 18.04 11.66
C GLU A 456 -11.52 17.90 12.94
N GLN A 457 -11.53 16.71 13.52
CA GLN A 457 -12.23 16.43 14.79
C GLN A 457 -11.42 16.87 16.03
N GLY A 458 -10.18 17.34 15.85
CA GLY A 458 -9.32 17.85 16.92
C GLY A 458 -8.41 16.82 17.58
N TYR A 459 -8.23 15.64 16.98
CA TYR A 459 -7.33 14.61 17.51
C TYR A 459 -5.89 15.15 17.66
N GLY A 460 -5.36 15.09 18.88
CA GLY A 460 -3.97 15.46 19.15
C GLY A 460 -3.63 16.95 19.05
N GLY A 461 -4.62 17.81 18.79
CA GLY A 461 -4.44 19.27 18.76
C GLY A 461 -3.69 19.81 17.54
N PRO A 462 -3.34 21.12 17.55
CA PRO A 462 -2.67 21.77 16.43
C PRO A 462 -1.29 21.17 16.12
N GLU A 463 -0.60 20.60 17.12
CA GLU A 463 0.69 19.95 16.93
C GLU A 463 0.61 18.68 16.05
N VAL A 464 -0.43 17.86 16.20
CA VAL A 464 -0.67 16.71 15.29
C VAL A 464 -1.18 17.18 13.94
N LYS A 465 -2.04 18.20 13.90
CA LYS A 465 -2.50 18.80 12.63
C LYS A 465 -1.34 19.34 11.78
N MET A 466 -0.29 19.88 12.39
CA MET A 466 0.95 20.27 11.68
C MET A 466 1.58 19.07 10.95
N GLN A 467 1.65 17.91 11.61
CA GLN A 467 2.22 16.70 11.01
C GLN A 467 1.32 16.12 9.93
N GLN A 468 0.01 16.10 10.16
CA GLN A 468 -0.99 15.73 9.14
C GLN A 468 -0.84 16.57 7.86
N LEU A 469 -0.72 17.90 7.99
CA LEU A 469 -0.53 18.78 6.84
C LEU A 469 0.85 18.56 6.17
N LYS A 470 1.90 18.27 6.94
CA LYS A 470 3.20 17.85 6.40
C LYS A 470 3.10 16.54 5.62
N MET A 471 2.30 15.58 6.08
CA MET A 471 2.01 14.32 5.39
C MET A 471 1.19 14.54 4.12
N ARG A 472 0.20 15.45 4.15
CA ARG A 472 -0.54 15.89 2.97
C ARG A 472 0.38 16.49 1.92
N LEU A 473 1.29 17.40 2.31
CA LEU A 473 2.32 17.94 1.40
C LEU A 473 3.19 16.83 0.82
N ARG A 474 3.57 15.82 1.60
CA ARG A 474 4.32 14.67 1.09
C ARG A 474 3.53 13.89 0.03
N ALA A 475 2.23 13.63 0.24
CA ALA A 475 1.39 12.97 -0.76
C ALA A 475 1.31 13.79 -2.06
N ILE A 476 1.13 15.12 -1.95
CA ILE A 476 1.10 16.05 -3.09
C ILE A 476 2.44 16.03 -3.85
N CYS A 477 3.56 16.19 -3.14
CA CYS A 477 4.90 16.16 -3.74
C CYS A 477 5.18 14.82 -4.41
N ASN A 478 4.73 13.69 -3.83
CA ASN A 478 4.88 12.37 -4.44
C ASN A 478 4.21 12.28 -5.82
N ALA A 479 2.99 12.81 -5.99
CA ALA A 479 2.29 12.81 -7.28
C ALA A 479 2.98 13.70 -8.32
N ILE A 480 3.49 14.87 -7.91
CA ILE A 480 4.25 15.77 -8.79
C ILE A 480 5.57 15.11 -9.22
N LEU A 481 6.29 14.53 -8.27
CA LEU A 481 7.59 13.89 -8.45
C LEU A 481 7.49 12.68 -9.38
N ASP A 482 6.52 11.79 -9.15
CA ASP A 482 6.30 10.57 -9.95
C ASP A 482 6.06 10.90 -11.43
N GLN A 483 5.17 11.86 -11.71
CA GLN A 483 4.92 12.32 -13.07
C GLN A 483 6.14 13.02 -13.69
N ARG A 484 6.73 13.98 -12.98
CA ARG A 484 7.83 14.77 -13.55
C ARG A 484 9.10 13.96 -13.75
N ILE A 485 9.35 12.92 -12.97
CA ILE A 485 10.47 12.00 -13.21
C ILE A 485 10.24 11.19 -14.46
N HIS A 486 9.11 10.48 -14.56
CA HIS A 486 8.89 9.50 -15.63
C HIS A 486 8.46 10.11 -16.96
N ALA A 487 7.75 11.25 -16.92
CA ALA A 487 7.22 11.93 -18.11
C ALA A 487 7.86 13.31 -18.38
N GLY A 488 8.58 13.88 -17.42
CA GLY A 488 9.09 15.26 -17.49
C GLY A 488 10.60 15.45 -17.31
N ASN A 489 11.38 14.36 -17.24
CA ASN A 489 12.85 14.39 -17.06
C ASN A 489 13.36 15.16 -15.83
N MET A 490 12.59 15.23 -14.75
CA MET A 490 13.03 15.83 -13.48
C MET A 490 14.38 15.26 -13.03
N SER A 491 15.26 16.17 -12.61
CA SER A 491 16.57 15.89 -12.02
C SER A 491 16.47 15.56 -10.53
N GLU A 492 17.54 14.98 -9.99
CA GLU A 492 17.64 14.72 -8.55
C GLU A 492 17.52 16.00 -7.73
N GLN A 493 18.20 17.08 -8.13
CA GLN A 493 18.15 18.35 -7.40
C GLN A 493 16.74 18.95 -7.36
N GLU A 494 16.00 18.88 -8.46
CA GLU A 494 14.60 19.34 -8.49
C GLU A 494 13.69 18.49 -7.60
N ALA A 495 13.92 17.17 -7.56
CA ALA A 495 13.19 16.28 -6.66
C ALA A 495 13.50 16.58 -5.19
N MET A 496 14.77 16.81 -4.85
CA MET A 496 15.21 17.19 -3.51
C MET A 496 14.62 18.53 -3.09
N ASP A 497 14.68 19.54 -3.96
CA ASP A 497 14.11 20.86 -3.72
C ASP A 497 12.60 20.80 -3.48
N LEU A 498 11.87 20.01 -4.27
CA LEU A 498 10.43 19.81 -4.08
C LEU A 498 10.12 19.19 -2.71
N MET A 499 10.79 18.10 -2.34
CA MET A 499 10.50 17.40 -1.09
C MET A 499 10.88 18.22 0.14
N ILE A 500 12.01 18.93 0.10
CA ILE A 500 12.54 19.69 1.25
C ILE A 500 11.89 21.08 1.34
N LYS A 501 11.95 21.87 0.27
CA LYS A 501 11.55 23.29 0.30
C LYS A 501 10.05 23.51 0.17
N GLU A 502 9.35 22.61 -0.52
CA GLU A 502 7.89 22.69 -0.68
C GLU A 502 7.15 21.72 0.24
N GLY A 503 7.75 20.57 0.56
CA GLY A 503 7.17 19.53 1.40
C GLY A 503 7.62 19.51 2.87
N TYR A 504 8.61 20.33 3.26
CA TYR A 504 9.20 20.36 4.61
C TYR A 504 9.72 19.00 5.10
N GLN A 505 10.12 18.11 4.20
CA GLN A 505 10.69 16.81 4.58
C GLN A 505 12.17 16.93 4.94
N GLN A 506 12.65 16.05 5.81
CA GLN A 506 14.08 15.90 6.08
C GLN A 506 14.82 15.36 4.84
N GLU A 507 16.11 15.69 4.72
CA GLU A 507 16.93 15.28 3.57
C GLU A 507 16.93 13.75 3.36
N GLY A 508 17.02 12.97 4.44
CA GLY A 508 17.00 11.50 4.36
C GLY A 508 15.71 10.96 3.74
N GLU A 509 14.57 11.58 4.01
CA GLU A 509 13.29 11.22 3.41
C GLU A 509 13.26 11.60 1.92
N ALA A 510 13.76 12.78 1.55
CA ALA A 510 13.86 13.21 0.16
C ALA A 510 14.76 12.27 -0.69
N VAL A 511 15.91 11.87 -0.16
CA VAL A 511 16.81 10.89 -0.80
C VAL A 511 16.12 9.53 -0.96
N ALA A 512 15.43 9.05 0.08
CA ALA A 512 14.70 7.80 0.03
C ALA A 512 13.58 7.84 -1.03
N LYS A 513 12.85 8.96 -1.12
CA LYS A 513 11.81 9.18 -2.14
C LYS A 513 12.37 9.23 -3.55
N TRP A 514 13.50 9.91 -3.76
CA TRP A 514 14.20 9.88 -5.05
C TRP A 514 14.63 8.46 -5.45
N LYS A 515 15.21 7.66 -4.53
CA LYS A 515 15.51 6.24 -4.80
C LYS A 515 14.23 5.47 -5.16
N ARG A 516 13.15 5.61 -4.38
CA ARG A 516 11.87 4.91 -4.63
C ARG A 516 11.24 5.27 -5.98
N ALA A 517 11.26 6.53 -6.38
CA ALA A 517 10.67 6.99 -7.64
C ALA A 517 11.46 6.57 -8.89
N ARG A 518 12.75 6.22 -8.72
CA ARG A 518 13.55 5.60 -9.77
C ARG A 518 13.31 4.09 -9.89
N LEU A 519 12.80 3.45 -8.84
CA LEU A 519 12.56 1.99 -8.79
C LEU A 519 11.11 1.61 -9.07
N THR A 520 10.20 2.57 -8.97
CA THR A 520 8.76 2.37 -9.14
C THR A 520 8.18 3.52 -9.97
N SER A 521 7.00 3.29 -10.55
CA SER A 521 6.24 4.31 -11.28
C SER A 521 4.78 4.20 -10.90
N THR A 522 4.05 5.33 -10.91
CA THR A 522 2.60 5.45 -10.67
C THR A 522 2.15 5.17 -9.24
N GLN A 523 2.90 4.38 -8.47
CA GLN A 523 2.58 4.04 -7.09
C GLN A 523 2.58 5.26 -6.17
N LEU A 524 3.51 6.20 -6.36
CA LEU A 524 3.59 7.41 -5.56
C LEU A 524 2.38 8.35 -5.77
N SER A 525 1.73 8.26 -6.92
CA SER A 525 0.51 9.02 -7.21
C SER A 525 -0.74 8.51 -6.48
N THR A 526 -0.73 7.26 -5.99
CA THR A 526 -1.91 6.62 -5.37
C THR A 526 -2.42 7.37 -4.14
N TYR A 527 -1.52 7.83 -3.27
CA TYR A 527 -1.85 8.57 -2.04
C TYR A 527 -2.66 9.83 -2.33
N PHE A 528 -2.11 10.73 -3.16
CA PHE A 528 -2.74 12.02 -3.49
C PHE A 528 -4.06 11.86 -4.24
N VAL A 529 -4.09 10.97 -5.23
CA VAL A 529 -5.30 10.73 -6.01
C VAL A 529 -6.38 10.11 -5.13
N GLY A 530 -6.00 9.11 -4.33
CA GLY A 530 -6.92 8.43 -3.43
C GLY A 530 -7.57 9.39 -2.44
N VAL A 531 -6.78 10.21 -1.74
CA VAL A 531 -7.35 11.15 -0.78
C VAL A 531 -8.18 12.24 -1.47
N THR A 532 -7.77 12.68 -2.66
CA THR A 532 -8.55 13.65 -3.45
C THR A 532 -9.92 13.08 -3.80
N GLU A 533 -9.98 11.82 -4.26
CA GLU A 533 -11.25 11.19 -4.60
C GLU A 533 -12.11 10.88 -3.37
N HIS A 534 -11.52 10.49 -2.23
CA HIS A 534 -12.26 10.30 -0.96
C HIS A 534 -12.85 11.62 -0.43
N LEU A 535 -12.11 12.72 -0.55
CA LEU A 535 -12.62 14.05 -0.19
C LEU A 535 -13.73 14.52 -1.13
N ASP A 536 -13.57 14.33 -2.45
CA ASP A 536 -14.61 14.62 -3.45
C ASP A 536 -15.87 13.77 -3.22
N LEU A 537 -15.70 12.50 -2.81
CA LEU A 537 -16.78 11.59 -2.45
C LEU A 537 -17.53 12.08 -1.20
N ARG A 538 -16.80 12.46 -0.14
CA ARG A 538 -17.40 13.00 1.09
C ARG A 538 -18.16 14.29 0.81
N ALA A 539 -17.56 15.21 0.07
CA ALA A 539 -18.19 16.48 -0.30
C ALA A 539 -19.48 16.26 -1.12
N ALA A 540 -19.50 15.28 -2.03
CA ALA A 540 -20.71 14.91 -2.77
C ALA A 540 -21.81 14.35 -1.84
N ALA A 541 -21.44 13.51 -0.88
CA ALA A 541 -22.36 12.96 0.11
C ALA A 541 -22.93 14.05 1.04
N GLU A 542 -22.09 14.93 1.57
CA GLU A 542 -22.48 16.09 2.39
C GLU A 542 -23.44 16.99 1.62
N LYS A 543 -23.15 17.27 0.34
CA LYS A 543 -24.04 18.08 -0.51
C LYS A 543 -25.40 17.41 -0.75
N LYS A 544 -25.44 16.09 -0.97
CA LYS A 544 -26.68 15.35 -1.23
C LYS A 544 -27.56 15.21 0.01
N LEU A 545 -26.95 14.95 1.17
CA LEU A 545 -27.68 14.70 2.43
C LEU A 545 -27.92 15.98 3.24
N GLY A 546 -27.12 17.03 3.04
CA GLY A 546 -27.25 18.29 3.75
C GLY A 546 -27.21 18.10 5.26
N LYS A 547 -28.26 18.58 5.95
CA LYS A 547 -28.41 18.42 7.41
C LYS A 547 -28.56 16.98 7.90
N ASP A 548 -28.90 16.06 7.01
CA ASP A 548 -29.06 14.63 7.33
C ASP A 548 -27.75 13.85 7.15
N PHE A 549 -26.66 14.53 6.75
CA PHE A 549 -25.33 13.92 6.68
C PHE A 549 -24.86 13.49 8.08
N ASP A 550 -24.42 12.24 8.17
CA ASP A 550 -23.85 11.64 9.36
C ASP A 550 -22.50 11.02 8.98
N LEU A 551 -21.43 11.54 9.60
CA LEU A 551 -20.06 11.16 9.25
C LEU A 551 -19.80 9.67 9.48
N LYS A 552 -20.37 9.08 10.54
CA LYS A 552 -20.22 7.65 10.82
C LYS A 552 -20.87 6.80 9.75
N LYS A 553 -22.14 7.08 9.44
CA LYS A 553 -22.90 6.33 8.43
C LYS A 553 -22.22 6.44 7.07
N TYR A 554 -21.71 7.62 6.74
CA TYR A 554 -20.90 7.82 5.53
C TYR A 554 -19.66 6.92 5.54
N ASN A 555 -18.82 7.01 6.58
CA ASN A 555 -17.58 6.24 6.69
C ASN A 555 -17.84 4.72 6.68
N ASP A 556 -18.82 4.25 7.44
CA ASP A 556 -19.23 2.84 7.48
C ASP A 556 -19.68 2.37 6.09
N GLN A 557 -20.45 3.19 5.38
CA GLN A 557 -20.91 2.86 4.03
C GLN A 557 -19.74 2.77 3.05
N VAL A 558 -18.81 3.73 3.06
CA VAL A 558 -17.65 3.76 2.15
C VAL A 558 -16.83 2.47 2.24
N ILE A 559 -16.49 2.03 3.45
CA ILE A 559 -15.65 0.83 3.66
C ILE A 559 -16.44 -0.48 3.56
N SER A 560 -17.77 -0.44 3.57
CA SER A 560 -18.62 -1.63 3.43
C SER A 560 -18.53 -2.32 2.06
N TYR A 561 -17.89 -1.69 1.07
CA TYR A 561 -17.79 -2.21 -0.30
C TYR A 561 -16.50 -2.98 -0.59
N GLY A 562 -15.65 -3.21 0.42
CA GLY A 562 -14.30 -3.76 0.27
C GLY A 562 -13.29 -2.67 -0.09
N SER A 563 -12.40 -2.97 -1.04
CA SER A 563 -11.38 -2.02 -1.52
C SER A 563 -11.45 -1.73 -3.03
N PRO A 564 -12.62 -1.43 -3.65
CA PRO A 564 -12.67 -1.06 -5.05
C PRO A 564 -12.17 0.37 -5.28
N PRO A 565 -11.78 0.76 -6.51
CA PRO A 565 -11.51 2.16 -6.85
C PRO A 565 -12.64 3.12 -6.41
N VAL A 566 -12.29 4.32 -5.93
CA VAL A 566 -13.23 5.26 -5.30
C VAL A 566 -14.38 5.65 -6.23
N LYS A 567 -14.15 5.73 -7.55
CA LYS A 567 -15.20 5.98 -8.56
C LYS A 567 -16.36 4.97 -8.49
N TYR A 568 -16.07 3.70 -8.18
CA TYR A 568 -17.12 2.68 -8.05
C TYR A 568 -17.83 2.77 -6.70
N VAL A 569 -17.15 3.17 -5.63
CA VAL A 569 -17.81 3.47 -4.34
C VAL A 569 -18.80 4.62 -4.51
N ARG A 570 -18.40 5.68 -5.22
CA ARG A 570 -19.26 6.81 -5.57
C ARG A 570 -20.54 6.35 -6.28
N GLU A 571 -20.39 5.49 -7.29
CA GLU A 571 -21.51 4.92 -8.03
C GLU A 571 -22.43 4.08 -7.13
N LEU A 572 -21.86 3.21 -6.28
CA LEU A 572 -22.61 2.35 -5.36
C LEU A 572 -23.37 3.13 -4.28
N MET A 573 -22.90 4.33 -3.94
CA MET A 573 -23.58 5.28 -3.05
C MET A 573 -24.60 6.17 -3.79
N GLY A 574 -24.66 6.09 -5.13
CA GLY A 574 -25.53 6.88 -5.99
C GLY A 574 -25.20 8.37 -5.98
N LEU A 575 -23.91 8.72 -6.09
CA LEU A 575 -23.36 10.10 -5.97
C LEU A 575 -22.72 10.65 -7.25
#